data_AF-A0A0Q5WKS5-F1
#
_entry.id   AF-A0A0Q5WKS5-F1
#
_cell.length_a   1.000
_cell.length_b   1.000
_cell.length_c   1.000
_cell.angle_alpha   90.00
_cell.angle_beta   90.00
_cell.angle_gamma   90.00
#
_symmetry.space_group_name_H-M   'P 1'
#
loop_
_entity.id
_entity.type
_entity.pdbx_description
1 polymer ?
#
loop_
_entity_poly.entity_id
_entity_poly.type
_entity_poly.pdbx_seq_one_letter_code
_entity_poly.pdbx_strand_id
1 'polypeptide(L)'
;MREDDAARARLTSWAAYNGWGGAAVGLRRIDGGWLGWVTREPTDDPATGDGLRLLLNADDTVDSWPAWPLAEIESRWSRSTPEDRFPPYVQAVLETAGWFPGRRLDDEVLDAFAAEMAVVPDLDPPLVLHAAARAALAEFGGLVLEAPLRTPVQLAPVPGHRWQGTLVDALTEVYGQRVCLIGRTPDAELVMAEAGWVLATTGGDFYRAGVDVDTAISTLLTLRGPLPEVVFDD
;
A
#
# COMPACT_ATOMS: atom_id res chain seq x y z
N MET A 1 10.07 7.78 -33.58
CA MET A 1 8.84 7.65 -32.76
C MET A 1 8.79 8.86 -31.87
N ARG A 2 7.67 9.59 -31.83
CA ARG A 2 7.54 10.74 -30.93
C ARG A 2 7.39 10.24 -29.47
N GLU A 3 7.78 11.04 -28.49
CA GLU A 3 7.72 10.65 -27.07
C GLU A 3 6.30 10.34 -26.59
N ASP A 4 5.29 11.05 -27.12
CA ASP A 4 3.87 10.80 -26.86
C ASP A 4 3.42 9.43 -27.38
N ASP A 5 3.87 9.02 -28.57
CA ASP A 5 3.58 7.68 -29.12
C ASP A 5 4.18 6.57 -28.25
N ALA A 6 5.40 6.77 -27.76
CA ALA A 6 6.09 5.82 -26.87
C ALA A 6 5.36 5.68 -25.53
N ALA A 7 5.02 6.81 -24.90
CA ALA A 7 4.24 6.85 -23.67
C ALA A 7 2.87 6.19 -23.85
N ARG A 8 2.19 6.44 -24.98
CA ARG A 8 0.88 5.84 -25.27
C ARG A 8 1.01 4.34 -25.43
N ALA A 9 1.98 3.88 -26.20
CA ALA A 9 2.23 2.45 -26.36
C ALA A 9 2.50 1.78 -25.01
N ARG A 10 3.31 2.41 -24.15
CA ARG A 10 3.62 1.91 -22.81
C ARG A 10 2.38 1.78 -21.92
N LEU A 11 1.57 2.84 -21.83
CA LEU A 11 0.34 2.82 -21.03
C LEU A 11 -0.71 1.87 -21.61
N THR A 12 -0.84 1.77 -22.92
CA THR A 12 -1.73 0.80 -23.58
C THR A 12 -1.31 -0.63 -23.29
N SER A 13 -0.02 -0.97 -23.42
CA SER A 13 0.49 -2.30 -23.07
C SER A 13 0.28 -2.61 -21.59
N TRP A 14 0.51 -1.63 -20.73
CA TRP A 14 0.28 -1.77 -19.31
C TRP A 14 -1.20 -2.00 -18.99
N ALA A 15 -2.10 -1.21 -19.57
CA ALA A 15 -3.54 -1.34 -19.40
C ALA A 15 -4.04 -2.71 -19.88
N ALA A 16 -3.58 -3.15 -21.05
CA ALA A 16 -3.94 -4.46 -21.60
C ALA A 16 -3.49 -5.62 -20.69
N TYR A 17 -2.26 -5.57 -20.15
CA TYR A 17 -1.77 -6.55 -19.19
C TYR A 17 -2.64 -6.63 -17.92
N ASN A 18 -3.23 -5.50 -17.50
CA ASN A 18 -4.07 -5.40 -16.32
C ASN A 18 -5.58 -5.51 -16.62
N GLY A 19 -5.96 -6.13 -17.74
CA GLY A 19 -7.36 -6.42 -18.06
C GLY A 19 -8.16 -5.27 -18.70
N TRP A 20 -7.49 -4.18 -19.08
CA TRP A 20 -8.08 -3.04 -19.81
C TRP A 20 -7.78 -3.08 -21.32
N GLY A 21 -7.73 -4.28 -21.90
CA GLY A 21 -7.49 -4.46 -23.34
C GLY A 21 -8.58 -3.80 -24.20
N GLY A 22 -8.17 -3.10 -25.27
CA GLY A 22 -9.08 -2.41 -26.19
C GLY A 22 -9.63 -1.07 -25.67
N ALA A 23 -9.24 -0.64 -24.47
CA ALA A 23 -9.59 0.67 -23.94
C ALA A 23 -8.84 1.80 -24.68
N ALA A 24 -9.47 2.97 -24.72
CA ALA A 24 -8.85 4.19 -25.22
C ALA A 24 -7.87 4.74 -24.17
N VAL A 25 -6.69 5.18 -24.62
CA VAL A 25 -5.67 5.78 -23.76
C VAL A 25 -5.42 7.23 -24.18
N GLY A 26 -5.85 8.15 -23.33
CA GLY A 26 -5.48 9.55 -23.43
C GLY A 26 -4.23 9.87 -22.63
N LEU A 27 -3.56 10.96 -22.99
CA LEU A 27 -2.30 11.38 -22.40
C LEU A 27 -2.20 12.90 -22.31
N ARG A 28 -1.54 13.36 -21.25
CA ARG A 28 -1.12 14.73 -21.03
C ARG A 28 0.33 14.73 -20.53
N ARG A 29 1.17 15.59 -21.12
CA ARG A 29 2.53 15.81 -20.64
C ARG A 29 2.46 16.60 -19.33
N ILE A 30 3.22 16.15 -18.33
CA ILE A 30 3.41 16.87 -17.07
C ILE A 30 4.90 16.91 -16.73
N ASP A 31 5.28 17.72 -15.73
CA ASP A 31 6.63 17.72 -15.20
C ASP A 31 6.97 16.33 -14.63
N GLY A 32 8.08 15.74 -15.07
CA GLY A 32 8.54 14.44 -14.58
C GLY A 32 7.87 13.21 -15.21
N GLY A 33 6.96 13.35 -16.19
CA GLY A 33 6.33 12.17 -16.78
C GLY A 33 5.16 12.41 -17.72
N TRP A 34 4.26 11.42 -17.82
CA TRP A 34 3.01 11.51 -18.56
C TRP A 34 1.84 11.11 -17.68
N LEU A 35 0.85 11.99 -17.55
CA LEU A 35 -0.43 11.65 -16.95
C LEU A 35 -1.34 11.06 -18.03
N GLY A 36 -1.73 9.81 -17.84
CA GLY A 36 -2.63 9.09 -18.74
C GLY A 36 -3.95 8.72 -18.07
N TRP A 37 -4.94 8.47 -18.92
CA TRP A 37 -6.22 7.92 -18.50
C TRP A 37 -6.67 6.83 -19.46
N VAL A 38 -7.28 5.81 -18.89
CA VAL A 38 -7.78 4.65 -19.63
C VAL A 38 -9.28 4.56 -19.45
N THR A 39 -10.01 4.69 -20.55
CA THR A 39 -11.48 4.66 -20.57
C THR A 39 -11.97 3.68 -21.62
N ARG A 40 -13.15 3.09 -21.41
CA ARG A 40 -13.73 2.18 -22.41
C ARG A 40 -14.15 2.92 -23.68
N GLU A 41 -14.58 4.16 -23.54
CA GLU A 41 -14.89 5.06 -24.65
C GLU A 41 -13.87 6.21 -24.68
N PRO A 42 -13.40 6.63 -25.86
CA PRO A 42 -12.48 7.76 -25.96
C PRO A 42 -13.09 9.05 -25.38
N THR A 43 -12.34 9.74 -24.53
CA THR A 43 -12.70 11.07 -24.00
C THR A 43 -11.43 11.90 -23.81
N ASP A 44 -11.55 13.21 -24.01
CA ASP A 44 -10.45 14.17 -23.82
C ASP A 44 -10.33 14.64 -22.36
N ASP A 45 -11.38 14.46 -21.56
CA ASP A 45 -11.41 14.81 -20.13
C ASP A 45 -12.29 13.83 -19.34
N PRO A 46 -11.70 12.77 -18.75
CA PRO A 46 -12.46 11.81 -17.98
C PRO A 46 -12.89 12.43 -16.64
N ALA A 47 -14.20 12.59 -16.47
CA ALA A 47 -14.79 12.97 -15.19
C ALA A 47 -14.45 11.95 -14.09
N THR A 48 -14.62 12.35 -12.82
CA THR A 48 -14.47 11.49 -11.65
C THR A 48 -15.27 10.19 -11.81
N GLY A 49 -14.64 9.05 -11.55
CA GLY A 49 -15.30 7.74 -11.51
C GLY A 49 -15.21 6.90 -12.79
N ASP A 50 -15.11 7.51 -13.97
CA ASP A 50 -14.97 6.76 -15.23
C ASP A 50 -13.50 6.59 -15.61
N GLY A 51 -13.05 5.33 -15.62
CA GLY A 51 -11.74 4.93 -16.10
C GLY A 51 -10.60 4.98 -15.07
N LEU A 52 -9.46 4.47 -15.48
CA LEU A 52 -8.25 4.38 -14.67
C LEU A 52 -7.38 5.63 -14.86
N ARG A 53 -6.73 6.09 -13.78
CA ARG A 53 -5.76 7.18 -13.80
C ARG A 53 -4.35 6.60 -13.69
N LEU A 54 -3.48 6.95 -14.63
CA LEU A 54 -2.13 6.40 -14.73
C LEU A 54 -1.11 7.52 -14.76
N LEU A 55 -0.02 7.38 -14.04
CA LEU A 55 1.16 8.23 -14.16
C LEU A 55 2.31 7.38 -14.69
N LEU A 56 2.86 7.72 -15.86
CA LEU A 56 4.13 7.17 -16.33
C LEU A 56 5.26 8.06 -15.83
N ASN A 57 6.05 7.53 -14.91
CA ASN A 57 7.19 8.21 -14.31
C ASN A 57 8.40 8.25 -15.26
N ALA A 58 9.37 9.11 -14.95
CA ALA A 58 10.60 9.23 -15.73
C ALA A 58 11.47 7.97 -15.75
N ASP A 59 11.29 7.06 -14.79
CA ASP A 59 11.97 5.77 -14.68
C ASP A 59 11.21 4.62 -15.38
N ASP A 60 10.24 4.95 -16.24
CA ASP A 60 9.36 4.01 -16.96
C ASP A 60 8.46 3.12 -16.08
N THR A 61 8.34 3.46 -14.79
CA THR A 61 7.33 2.89 -13.91
C THR A 61 5.97 3.56 -14.14
N VAL A 62 4.90 2.83 -13.81
CA VAL A 62 3.54 3.35 -13.94
C VAL A 62 2.88 3.32 -12.55
N ASP A 63 2.24 4.40 -12.14
CA ASP A 63 1.43 4.43 -10.91
C ASP A 63 -0.04 4.55 -11.27
N SER A 64 -0.88 3.77 -10.58
CA SER A 64 -2.32 3.77 -10.78
C SER A 64 -2.99 4.57 -9.67
N TRP A 65 -3.53 5.73 -10.00
CA TRP A 65 -4.10 6.66 -9.04
C TRP A 65 -5.58 6.38 -8.78
N PRO A 66 -6.14 6.81 -7.63
CA PRO A 66 -7.58 6.90 -7.44
C PRO A 66 -8.26 7.63 -8.59
N ALA A 67 -9.57 7.43 -8.77
CA ALA A 67 -10.35 8.02 -9.86
C ALA A 67 -10.62 9.53 -9.69
N TRP A 68 -9.62 10.28 -9.24
CA TRP A 68 -9.63 11.72 -9.03
C TRP A 68 -9.53 12.48 -10.36
N PRO A 69 -9.93 13.77 -10.38
CA PRO A 69 -9.74 14.64 -11.54
C PRO A 69 -8.26 14.74 -11.94
N LEU A 70 -7.99 14.75 -13.25
CA LEU A 70 -6.61 14.83 -13.77
C LEU A 70 -5.87 16.07 -13.28
N ALA A 71 -6.56 17.22 -13.23
CA ALA A 71 -5.99 18.47 -12.74
C ALA A 71 -5.57 18.40 -11.26
N GLU A 72 -6.28 17.63 -10.43
CA GLU A 72 -5.93 17.45 -9.02
C GLU A 72 -4.68 16.57 -8.88
N ILE A 73 -4.59 15.48 -9.65
CA ILE A 73 -3.40 14.61 -9.68
C ILE A 73 -2.17 15.42 -10.12
N GLU A 74 -2.29 16.20 -11.19
CA GLU A 74 -1.24 17.07 -11.73
C GLU A 74 -0.81 18.14 -10.70
N SER A 75 -1.77 18.79 -10.03
CA SER A 75 -1.51 19.79 -8.97
C SER A 75 -0.77 19.21 -7.77
N ARG A 76 -1.07 17.97 -7.38
CA ARG A 76 -0.39 17.29 -6.27
C ARG A 76 1.00 16.85 -6.65
N TRP A 77 1.13 16.26 -7.84
CA TRP A 77 2.43 15.84 -8.35
C TRP A 77 3.40 17.01 -8.48
N SER A 78 2.96 18.13 -9.06
CA SER A 78 3.80 19.33 -9.24
C SER A 78 4.21 20.03 -7.94
N ARG A 79 3.42 19.88 -6.87
CA ARG A 79 3.72 20.46 -5.55
C ARG A 79 4.54 19.53 -4.66
N SER A 80 4.72 18.27 -5.04
CA SER A 80 5.42 17.32 -4.20
C SER A 80 6.91 17.58 -4.18
N THR A 81 7.50 17.37 -3.01
CA THR A 81 8.94 17.43 -2.81
C THR A 81 9.49 16.07 -2.39
N PRO A 82 10.78 15.78 -2.64
CA PRO A 82 11.42 14.58 -2.14
C PRO A 82 11.42 14.44 -0.60
N GLU A 83 11.11 15.52 0.12
CA GLU A 83 11.05 15.58 1.58
C GLU A 83 9.65 15.26 2.13
N ASP A 84 8.64 15.13 1.27
CA ASP A 84 7.30 14.73 1.69
C ASP A 84 7.35 13.31 2.30
N ARG A 85 6.63 13.12 3.41
CA ARG A 85 6.60 11.83 4.13
C ARG A 85 6.19 10.65 3.23
N PHE A 86 5.27 10.90 2.29
CA PHE A 86 4.78 9.90 1.36
C PHE A 86 4.87 10.40 -0.08
N PRO A 87 5.15 9.51 -1.05
CA PRO A 87 4.96 9.82 -2.46
C PRO A 87 3.52 10.29 -2.72
N PRO A 88 3.28 11.21 -3.68
CA PRO A 88 1.96 11.79 -3.94
C PRO A 88 0.84 10.77 -4.16
N TYR A 89 1.17 9.69 -4.87
CA TYR A 89 0.25 8.59 -5.12
C TYR A 89 -0.15 7.86 -3.81
N VAL A 90 0.83 7.54 -2.97
CA VAL A 90 0.61 6.87 -1.67
C VAL A 90 -0.26 7.74 -0.77
N GLN A 91 0.04 9.05 -0.72
CA GLN A 91 -0.77 10.01 0.02
C GLN A 91 -2.22 10.06 -0.49
N ALA A 92 -2.44 10.04 -1.81
CA ALA A 92 -3.78 10.03 -2.38
C ALA A 92 -4.60 8.77 -2.00
N VAL A 93 -3.96 7.61 -1.98
CA VAL A 93 -4.58 6.35 -1.52
C VAL A 93 -4.93 6.43 -0.03
N LEU A 94 -4.00 6.92 0.81
CA LEU A 94 -4.23 7.12 2.24
C LEU A 94 -5.41 8.06 2.51
N GLU A 95 -5.46 9.21 1.84
CA GLU A 95 -6.56 10.17 2.00
C GLU A 95 -7.90 9.62 1.53
N THR A 96 -7.92 8.85 0.43
CA THR A 96 -9.13 8.14 -0.03
C THR A 96 -9.62 7.12 1.00
N ALA A 97 -8.69 6.47 1.72
CA ALA A 97 -9.00 5.57 2.83
C ALA A 97 -9.43 6.30 4.12
N GLY A 98 -9.41 7.64 4.14
CA GLY A 98 -9.79 8.47 5.28
C GLY A 98 -8.63 8.85 6.21
N TRP A 99 -7.38 8.68 5.79
CA TRP A 99 -6.22 9.20 6.50
C TRP A 99 -6.03 10.71 6.27
N PHE A 100 -5.50 11.40 7.27
CA PHE A 100 -5.02 12.76 7.18
C PHE A 100 -3.89 12.96 8.19
N PRO A 101 -2.96 13.92 7.98
CA PRO A 101 -1.91 14.21 8.96
C PRO A 101 -2.49 14.50 10.35
N GLY A 102 -2.01 13.75 11.35
CA GLY A 102 -2.50 13.86 12.73
C GLY A 102 -3.75 13.02 13.05
N ARG A 103 -4.24 12.21 12.10
CA ARG A 103 -5.23 11.16 12.39
C ARG A 103 -4.73 10.28 13.53
N ARG A 104 -5.62 9.95 14.46
CA ARG A 104 -5.34 9.02 15.55
C ARG A 104 -6.60 8.23 15.89
N LEU A 105 -6.50 6.90 15.98
CA LEU A 105 -7.51 6.04 16.58
C LEU A 105 -7.58 6.27 18.09
N ASP A 106 -8.77 6.08 18.65
CA ASP A 106 -9.00 6.15 20.09
C ASP A 106 -8.21 5.05 20.82
N ASP A 107 -7.67 5.39 21.99
CA ASP A 107 -6.88 4.44 22.78
C ASP A 107 -7.72 3.23 23.22
N GLU A 108 -9.04 3.40 23.42
CA GLU A 108 -9.97 2.29 23.72
C GLU A 108 -10.02 1.25 22.60
N VAL A 109 -9.95 1.67 21.34
CA VAL A 109 -9.91 0.77 20.17
C VAL A 109 -8.58 0.00 20.15
N LEU A 110 -7.47 0.66 20.46
CA LEU A 110 -6.15 0.04 20.52
C LEU A 110 -6.02 -0.92 21.71
N ASP A 111 -6.62 -0.59 22.85
CA ASP A 111 -6.66 -1.43 24.05
C ASP A 111 -7.51 -2.68 23.80
N ALA A 112 -8.66 -2.53 23.15
CA ALA A 112 -9.50 -3.66 22.76
C ALA A 112 -8.78 -4.59 21.77
N PHE A 113 -8.09 -4.02 20.77
CA PHE A 113 -7.27 -4.81 19.85
C PHE A 113 -6.12 -5.52 20.58
N ALA A 114 -5.43 -4.86 21.51
CA ALA A 114 -4.38 -5.48 22.31
C ALA A 114 -4.90 -6.66 23.14
N ALA A 115 -6.10 -6.53 23.71
CA ALA A 115 -6.75 -7.61 24.46
C ALA A 115 -7.11 -8.80 23.56
N GLU A 116 -7.55 -8.55 22.31
CA GLU A 116 -7.79 -9.60 21.31
C GLU A 116 -6.50 -10.32 20.94
N MET A 117 -5.40 -9.58 20.75
CA MET A 117 -4.09 -10.15 20.41
C MET A 117 -3.53 -11.04 21.53
N ALA A 118 -3.72 -10.65 22.79
CA ALA A 118 -3.25 -11.40 23.95
C ALA A 118 -3.94 -12.77 24.15
N VAL A 119 -5.03 -13.05 23.43
CA VAL A 119 -5.81 -14.30 23.54
C VAL A 119 -5.87 -15.08 22.24
N VAL A 120 -5.02 -14.74 21.25
CA VAL A 120 -4.89 -15.55 20.03
C VAL A 120 -4.48 -16.98 20.44
N PRO A 121 -5.26 -18.01 20.06
CA PRO A 121 -4.99 -19.38 20.46
C PRO A 121 -3.63 -19.87 19.97
N ASP A 122 -3.06 -20.82 20.71
CA ASP A 122 -1.86 -21.57 20.32
C ASP A 122 -0.57 -20.76 20.14
N LEU A 123 -0.52 -19.51 20.64
CA LEU A 123 0.70 -18.71 20.73
C LEU A 123 1.26 -18.65 22.16
N ASP A 124 2.54 -18.98 22.31
CA ASP A 124 3.29 -18.83 23.56
C ASP A 124 4.71 -18.29 23.27
N PRO A 125 5.03 -17.04 23.63
CA PRO A 125 4.23 -16.12 24.43
C PRO A 125 3.07 -15.46 23.65
N PRO A 126 2.02 -14.96 24.35
CA PRO A 126 0.94 -14.20 23.71
C PRO A 126 1.45 -12.99 22.94
N LEU A 127 0.72 -12.60 21.88
CA LEU A 127 1.03 -11.39 21.13
C LEU A 127 0.90 -10.15 22.02
N VAL A 128 1.86 -9.24 21.85
CA VAL A 128 1.88 -7.96 22.56
C VAL A 128 1.82 -6.83 21.55
N LEU A 129 0.83 -5.94 21.72
CA LEU A 129 0.82 -4.66 21.02
C LEU A 129 1.91 -3.74 21.62
N HIS A 130 3.14 -3.91 21.15
CA HIS A 130 4.29 -3.12 21.58
C HIS A 130 4.20 -1.66 21.08
N ALA A 131 5.07 -0.79 21.60
CA ALA A 131 5.00 0.66 21.38
C ALA A 131 5.04 1.04 19.88
N ALA A 132 5.93 0.44 19.09
CA ALA A 132 6.02 0.71 17.65
C ALA A 132 4.74 0.33 16.89
N ALA A 133 4.19 -0.86 17.13
CA ALA A 133 2.93 -1.30 16.52
C ALA A 133 1.76 -0.43 17.00
N ARG A 134 1.69 -0.10 18.30
CA ARG A 134 0.66 0.83 18.81
C ARG A 134 0.73 2.19 18.13
N ALA A 135 1.92 2.75 17.92
CA ALA A 135 2.08 4.04 17.25
C ALA A 135 1.62 3.96 15.79
N ALA A 136 2.01 2.91 15.07
CA ALA A 136 1.58 2.67 13.70
C ALA A 136 0.06 2.50 13.59
N LEU A 137 -0.54 1.66 14.44
CA LEU A 137 -1.98 1.42 14.43
C LEU A 137 -2.79 2.61 14.94
N ALA A 138 -2.23 3.41 15.85
CA ALA A 138 -2.87 4.66 16.24
C ALA A 138 -3.05 5.57 15.02
N GLU A 139 -2.05 5.69 14.16
CA GLU A 139 -2.14 6.56 12.99
C GLU A 139 -2.91 5.94 11.82
N PHE A 140 -2.67 4.67 11.52
CA PHE A 140 -3.12 4.02 10.28
C PHE A 140 -4.14 2.91 10.49
N GLY A 141 -4.44 2.54 11.73
CA GLY A 141 -5.29 1.40 12.01
C GLY A 141 -6.72 1.59 11.51
N GLY A 142 -7.34 0.51 11.08
CA GLY A 142 -8.69 0.48 10.52
C GLY A 142 -8.80 1.02 9.08
N LEU A 143 -7.69 1.47 8.48
CA LEU A 143 -7.69 1.89 7.08
C LEU A 143 -7.74 0.67 6.14
N VAL A 144 -8.51 0.80 5.06
CA VAL A 144 -8.48 -0.12 3.92
C VAL A 144 -7.90 0.65 2.74
N LEU A 145 -6.65 0.33 2.40
CA LEU A 145 -5.92 0.97 1.32
C LEU A 145 -6.25 0.24 0.02
N GLU A 146 -7.08 0.88 -0.80
CA GLU A 146 -7.45 0.41 -2.12
C GLU A 146 -6.70 1.22 -3.18
N ALA A 147 -5.85 0.54 -3.93
CA ALA A 147 -5.25 1.09 -5.13
C ALA A 147 -5.73 0.28 -6.34
N PRO A 148 -6.08 0.92 -7.46
CA PRO A 148 -6.52 0.19 -8.65
C PRO A 148 -5.47 -0.82 -9.08
N LEU A 149 -5.90 -2.05 -9.40
CA LEU A 149 -5.00 -3.10 -9.91
C LEU A 149 -3.86 -3.46 -8.94
N ARG A 150 -4.09 -3.23 -7.64
CA ARG A 150 -3.27 -3.68 -6.53
C ARG A 150 -4.14 -4.45 -5.55
N THR A 151 -3.49 -5.35 -4.82
CA THR A 151 -4.12 -6.09 -3.75
C THR A 151 -4.44 -5.12 -2.59
N PRO A 152 -5.69 -5.09 -2.09
CA PRO A 152 -6.04 -4.21 -0.98
C PRO A 152 -5.23 -4.54 0.27
N VAL A 153 -4.81 -3.49 0.98
CA VAL A 153 -4.14 -3.61 2.29
C VAL A 153 -5.11 -3.18 3.37
N GLN A 154 -5.35 -4.04 4.35
CA GLN A 154 -6.19 -3.73 5.52
C GLN A 154 -5.29 -3.58 6.74
N LEU A 155 -5.31 -2.42 7.38
CA LEU A 155 -4.52 -2.17 8.58
C LEU A 155 -5.37 -2.45 9.82
N ALA A 156 -4.79 -3.19 10.77
CA ALA A 156 -5.48 -3.61 11.99
C ALA A 156 -5.88 -2.39 12.85
N PRO A 157 -6.93 -2.47 13.67
CA PRO A 157 -7.87 -3.58 13.79
C PRO A 157 -8.77 -3.72 12.55
N VAL A 158 -9.01 -4.96 12.10
CA VAL A 158 -9.91 -5.27 10.98
C VAL A 158 -11.18 -5.93 11.53
N PRO A 159 -12.36 -5.30 11.42
CA PRO A 159 -13.59 -5.84 12.00
C PRO A 159 -13.90 -7.26 11.52
N GLY A 160 -14.15 -8.17 12.47
CA GLY A 160 -14.57 -9.55 12.19
C GLY A 160 -13.48 -10.47 11.65
N HIS A 161 -12.23 -10.00 11.53
CA HIS A 161 -11.11 -10.86 11.18
C HIS A 161 -10.59 -11.60 12.41
N ARG A 162 -10.38 -12.91 12.30
CA ARG A 162 -9.73 -13.71 13.33
C ARG A 162 -8.29 -13.99 12.93
N TRP A 163 -7.37 -13.50 13.72
CA TRP A 163 -5.94 -13.66 13.54
C TRP A 163 -5.54 -15.08 13.90
N GLN A 164 -4.75 -15.72 13.03
CA GLN A 164 -4.33 -17.11 13.24
C GLN A 164 -2.98 -17.20 13.93
N GLY A 165 -2.13 -16.17 13.82
CA GLY A 165 -0.89 -16.09 14.57
C GLY A 165 0.18 -17.11 14.18
N THR A 166 -0.12 -18.01 13.25
CA THR A 166 0.62 -19.24 12.97
C THR A 166 2.09 -19.04 12.59
N LEU A 167 2.49 -17.83 12.22
CA LEU A 167 3.85 -17.50 11.83
C LEU A 167 4.57 -16.56 12.82
N VAL A 168 3.89 -16.09 13.86
CA VAL A 168 4.48 -15.16 14.85
C VAL A 168 5.50 -15.87 15.74
N ASP A 169 5.24 -17.10 16.15
CA ASP A 169 6.19 -17.86 16.99
C ASP A 169 7.50 -18.09 16.22
N ALA A 170 7.41 -18.47 14.95
CA ALA A 170 8.58 -18.64 14.07
C ALA A 170 9.36 -17.32 13.91
N LEU A 171 8.68 -16.19 13.71
CA LEU A 171 9.33 -14.88 13.65
C LEU A 171 10.03 -14.51 14.97
N THR A 172 9.38 -14.79 16.09
CA THR A 172 9.91 -14.45 17.42
C THR A 172 11.14 -15.29 17.73
N GLU A 173 11.10 -16.58 17.40
CA GLU A 173 12.22 -17.50 17.56
C GLU A 173 13.39 -17.15 16.63
N VAL A 174 13.11 -16.94 15.33
CA VAL A 174 14.15 -16.68 14.32
C VAL A 174 14.82 -15.32 14.53
N TYR A 175 14.06 -14.27 14.84
CA TYR A 175 14.61 -12.91 14.95
C TYR A 175 14.94 -12.48 16.38
N GLY A 176 14.55 -13.24 17.40
CA GLY A 176 14.66 -12.83 18.79
C GLY A 176 13.94 -11.50 19.08
N GLN A 177 12.91 -11.18 18.28
CA GLN A 177 12.14 -9.95 18.36
C GLN A 177 10.68 -10.28 18.60
N ARG A 178 10.04 -9.57 19.53
CA ARG A 178 8.58 -9.62 19.62
C ARG A 178 8.01 -8.97 18.37
N VAL A 179 6.98 -9.60 17.81
CA VAL A 179 6.24 -9.07 16.67
C VAL A 179 4.77 -8.89 17.02
N CYS A 180 4.09 -8.01 16.29
CA CYS A 180 2.67 -7.75 16.42
C CYS A 180 2.03 -7.69 15.04
N LEU A 181 0.82 -8.24 14.91
CA LEU A 181 0.02 -8.14 13.69
C LEU A 181 -0.47 -6.70 13.53
N ILE A 182 -0.17 -6.09 12.39
CA ILE A 182 -0.54 -4.71 12.08
C ILE A 182 -1.46 -4.58 10.87
N GLY A 183 -1.74 -5.69 10.18
CA GLY A 183 -2.62 -5.66 9.02
C GLY A 183 -2.55 -6.95 8.22
N ARG A 184 -3.12 -6.90 7.02
CA ARG A 184 -3.12 -8.01 6.09
C ARG A 184 -3.38 -7.56 4.66
N THR A 185 -3.12 -8.46 3.74
CA THR A 185 -3.69 -8.50 2.41
C THR A 185 -4.56 -9.77 2.29
N PRO A 186 -5.29 -9.97 1.18
CA PRO A 186 -5.86 -11.26 0.81
C PRO A 186 -4.91 -12.45 0.98
N ASP A 187 -3.64 -12.27 0.66
CA ASP A 187 -2.67 -13.37 0.54
C ASP A 187 -1.65 -13.41 1.68
N ALA A 188 -1.54 -12.37 2.51
CA ALA A 188 -0.51 -12.29 3.56
C ALA A 188 -1.00 -11.60 4.83
N GLU A 189 -0.46 -12.00 5.98
CA GLU A 189 -0.53 -11.19 7.20
C GLU A 189 0.64 -10.20 7.22
N LEU A 190 0.42 -9.01 7.80
CA LEU A 190 1.44 -8.00 8.00
C LEU A 190 1.79 -7.95 9.48
N VAL A 191 3.08 -8.12 9.77
CA VAL A 191 3.63 -8.14 11.12
C VAL A 191 4.67 -7.04 11.25
N MET A 192 4.67 -6.37 12.38
CA MET A 192 5.69 -5.39 12.75
C MET A 192 6.50 -5.94 13.91
N ALA A 193 7.83 -5.82 13.84
CA ALA A 193 8.69 -6.12 14.98
C ALA A 193 8.76 -4.95 15.96
N GLU A 194 9.19 -5.24 17.19
CA GLU A 194 9.44 -4.23 18.21
C GLU A 194 10.46 -3.17 17.76
N ALA A 195 11.43 -3.56 16.93
CA ALA A 195 12.39 -2.66 16.29
C ALA A 195 11.80 -1.78 15.17
N GLY A 196 10.54 -1.99 14.76
CA GLY A 196 9.78 -1.14 13.84
C GLY A 196 9.69 -1.62 12.40
N TRP A 197 10.51 -2.58 11.97
CA TRP A 197 10.42 -3.11 10.61
C TRP A 197 9.16 -3.97 10.40
N VAL A 198 8.69 -4.01 9.16
CA VAL A 198 7.44 -4.70 8.78
C VAL A 198 7.73 -5.82 7.79
N LEU A 199 7.16 -6.99 8.06
CA LEU A 199 7.18 -8.13 7.14
C LEU A 199 5.77 -8.46 6.67
N ALA A 200 5.69 -9.04 5.48
CA ALA A 200 4.52 -9.76 4.99
C ALA A 200 4.80 -11.26 5.05
N THR A 201 3.82 -12.04 5.51
CA THR A 201 3.95 -13.49 5.68
C THR A 201 2.97 -14.20 4.76
N THR A 202 3.46 -15.01 3.81
CA THR A 202 2.60 -15.81 2.92
C THR A 202 3.11 -17.24 2.85
N GLY A 203 2.23 -18.23 3.01
CA GLY A 203 2.58 -19.63 2.80
C GLY A 203 3.72 -20.22 3.63
N GLY A 204 4.13 -19.56 4.73
CA GLY A 204 5.29 -19.94 5.55
C GLY A 204 6.57 -19.16 5.26
N ASP A 205 6.57 -18.34 4.20
CA ASP A 205 7.70 -17.49 3.82
C ASP A 205 7.55 -16.07 4.36
N PHE A 206 8.69 -15.38 4.50
CA PHE A 206 8.78 -14.03 5.03
C PHE A 206 9.37 -13.07 4.01
N TYR A 207 8.71 -11.93 3.83
CA TYR A 207 9.12 -10.91 2.89
C TYR A 207 9.18 -9.56 3.57
N ARG A 208 10.24 -8.78 3.31
CA ARG A 208 10.40 -7.47 3.94
C ARG A 208 9.52 -6.46 3.21
N ALA A 209 8.52 -5.93 3.90
CA ALA A 209 7.68 -4.87 3.38
C ALA A 209 8.31 -3.49 3.62
N GLY A 210 8.96 -3.27 4.76
CA GLY A 210 9.58 -1.98 5.06
C GLY A 210 10.48 -1.98 6.29
N VAL A 211 11.29 -0.93 6.41
CA VAL A 211 12.08 -0.68 7.64
C VAL A 211 11.25 0.00 8.74
N ASP A 212 10.10 0.55 8.36
CA ASP A 212 9.06 1.14 9.20
C ASP A 212 7.70 1.01 8.50
N VAL A 213 6.62 1.46 9.15
CA VAL A 213 5.25 1.40 8.58
C VAL A 213 5.08 2.26 7.33
N ASP A 214 5.73 3.42 7.26
CA ASP A 214 5.58 4.34 6.14
C ASP A 214 6.20 3.75 4.86
N THR A 215 7.40 3.18 5.01
CA THR A 215 8.09 2.42 3.96
C THR A 215 7.31 1.19 3.57
N ALA A 216 6.69 0.49 4.54
CA ALA A 216 5.87 -0.68 4.26
C ALA A 216 4.61 -0.35 3.45
N ILE A 217 3.86 0.68 3.85
CA ILE A 217 2.70 1.19 3.10
C ILE A 217 3.13 1.60 1.70
N SER A 218 4.22 2.37 1.58
CA SER A 218 4.75 2.82 0.29
C SER A 218 5.14 1.64 -0.60
N THR A 219 5.83 0.64 -0.06
CA THR A 219 6.25 -0.56 -0.79
C THR A 219 5.05 -1.39 -1.23
N LEU A 220 4.08 -1.63 -0.35
CA LEU A 220 2.88 -2.41 -0.68
C LEU A 220 2.03 -1.75 -1.77
N LEU A 221 2.04 -0.42 -1.84
CA LEU A 221 1.28 0.33 -2.84
C LEU A 221 2.02 0.55 -4.16
N THR A 222 3.36 0.63 -4.13
CA THR A 222 4.17 0.99 -5.30
C THR A 222 4.91 -0.20 -5.93
N LEU A 223 5.32 -1.19 -5.13
CA LEU A 223 6.12 -2.32 -5.63
C LEU A 223 5.34 -3.13 -6.67
N ARG A 224 6.05 -3.51 -7.73
CA ARG A 224 5.54 -4.34 -8.81
C ARG A 224 6.23 -5.70 -8.75
N GLY A 225 5.44 -6.75 -8.55
CA GLY A 225 5.94 -8.11 -8.39
C GLY A 225 5.96 -8.54 -6.92
N PRO A 226 6.54 -9.72 -6.62
CA PRO A 226 6.63 -10.20 -5.25
C PRO A 226 7.48 -9.24 -4.41
N LEU A 227 7.15 -9.15 -3.12
CA LEU A 227 8.04 -8.51 -2.16
C LEU A 227 9.40 -9.23 -2.18
N PRO A 228 10.51 -8.52 -1.87
CA PRO A 228 11.80 -9.17 -1.75
C PRO A 228 11.76 -10.18 -0.60
N GLU A 229 12.12 -11.42 -0.91
CA GLU A 229 12.33 -12.45 0.11
C GLU A 229 13.43 -11.96 1.03
N VAL A 230 13.25 -12.19 2.33
CA VAL A 230 14.29 -11.77 3.25
C VAL A 230 15.43 -12.79 3.22
N VAL A 231 16.53 -12.40 2.58
CA VAL A 231 17.79 -13.13 2.67
C VAL A 231 18.48 -12.69 3.94
N PHE A 232 18.66 -13.63 4.88
CA PHE A 232 19.40 -13.37 6.11
C PHE A 232 20.84 -13.86 5.92
N ASP A 233 21.81 -12.97 6.19
CA ASP A 233 23.18 -13.38 6.41
C ASP A 233 23.27 -13.94 7.85
N ASP A 234 23.75 -15.18 7.99
CA ASP A 234 24.03 -15.88 9.25
C ASP A 234 25.05 -15.15 10.15
#